data_AF-A0A957I735-F1
#
_entry.id   AF-A0A957I735-F1
#
_cell.length_a   1.000
_cell.length_b   1.000
_cell.length_c   1.000
_cell.angle_alpha   90.00
_cell.angle_beta   90.00
_cell.angle_gamma   90.00
#
_symmetry.space_group_name_H-M   'P 1'
#
loop_
_entity.id
_entity.type
_entity.pdbx_description
1 polymer ?
#
loop_
_entity_poly.entity_id
_entity_poly.type
_entity_poly.pdbx_seq_one_letter_code
_entity_poly.pdbx_strand_id
1 'polypeptide(L)'
;MLTLDVPAEWSEVDGSAWESDGQVIGLSVTAAPNLNDFYNTWGTPGVTFNTTDQLDFTVDELLDAFDFSSDCTPNERTEYSDAVYAGKYDVWTNCGGTGTLLVVLVAEPSDQSYLALITVQVVTDAGLDALDTIFNTFILSQ
;
A
#
# COMPACT_ATOMS: atom_id res chain seq x y z
N MET A 1 10.98 -10.94 7.24
CA MET A 1 10.26 -9.98 8.11
C MET A 1 9.88 -8.77 7.28
N LEU A 2 8.63 -8.33 7.35
CA LEU A 2 8.17 -7.08 6.75
C LEU A 2 8.44 -5.91 7.69
N THR A 3 9.03 -4.84 7.18
CA THR A 3 9.25 -3.60 7.96
C THR A 3 9.05 -2.37 7.08
N LEU A 4 8.59 -1.29 7.71
CA LEU A 4 8.44 0.06 7.17
C LEU A 4 8.38 1.04 8.35
N ASP A 5 8.78 2.29 8.13
CA ASP A 5 8.63 3.35 9.11
C ASP A 5 7.30 4.09 8.90
N VAL A 6 6.61 4.37 9.99
CA VAL A 6 5.31 5.07 10.01
C VAL A 6 5.31 6.17 11.06
N PRO A 7 4.41 7.17 10.95
CA PRO A 7 4.24 8.19 11.98
C PRO A 7 3.98 7.59 13.37
N ALA A 8 4.55 8.22 14.41
CA ALA A 8 4.46 7.72 15.78
C ALA A 8 3.02 7.73 16.34
N GLU A 9 2.14 8.56 15.76
CA GLU A 9 0.72 8.62 16.08
C GLU A 9 -0.10 7.45 15.52
N TRP A 10 0.46 6.60 14.64
CA TRP A 10 -0.19 5.38 14.14
C TRP A 10 -0.03 4.26 15.16
N SER A 11 -0.85 4.32 16.22
CA SER A 11 -0.71 3.47 17.40
C SER A 11 -1.22 2.04 17.24
N GLU A 12 -2.01 1.76 16.20
CA GLU A 12 -2.56 0.44 15.96
C GLU A 12 -1.83 -0.24 14.80
N VAL A 13 -1.32 -1.45 15.05
CA VAL A 13 -0.60 -2.27 14.08
C VAL A 13 -1.21 -3.66 14.04
N ASP A 14 -1.50 -4.15 12.84
CA ASP A 14 -1.90 -5.53 12.58
C ASP A 14 -0.86 -6.21 11.69
N GLY A 15 -0.40 -7.39 12.11
CA GLY A 15 0.55 -8.23 11.38
C GLY A 15 -0.05 -9.57 10.96
N SER A 16 -1.38 -9.63 10.86
CA SER A 16 -2.09 -10.79 10.30
C SER A 16 -1.62 -11.09 8.87
N ALA A 17 -1.77 -12.34 8.44
CA ALA A 17 -1.33 -12.73 7.11
C ALA A 17 -2.25 -12.13 6.03
N TRP A 18 -1.70 -11.93 4.83
CA TRP A 18 -2.54 -11.55 3.69
C TRP A 18 -3.34 -12.77 3.24
N GLU A 19 -4.67 -12.68 3.31
CA GLU A 19 -5.59 -13.76 2.95
C GLU A 19 -6.47 -13.38 1.75
N SER A 20 -6.73 -14.37 0.89
CA SER A 20 -7.73 -14.29 -0.18
C SER A 20 -8.50 -15.61 -0.22
N ASP A 21 -9.84 -15.55 -0.26
CA ASP A 21 -10.73 -16.71 -0.25
C ASP A 21 -10.44 -17.73 0.87
N GLY A 22 -10.00 -17.24 2.03
CA GLY A 22 -9.65 -18.06 3.20
C GLY A 22 -8.32 -18.82 3.06
N GLN A 23 -7.49 -18.46 2.07
CA GLN A 23 -6.13 -18.96 1.93
C GLN A 23 -5.12 -17.85 2.19
N VAL A 24 -4.06 -18.19 2.92
CA VAL A 24 -2.92 -17.28 3.12
C VAL A 24 -2.12 -17.20 1.82
N ILE A 25 -2.15 -16.02 1.21
CA ILE A 25 -1.46 -15.72 -0.04
C ILE A 25 -0.19 -14.89 0.14
N GLY A 26 0.08 -14.40 1.36
CA GLY A 26 1.27 -13.58 1.60
C GLY A 26 1.43 -13.10 3.04
N LEU A 27 2.44 -12.26 3.22
CA LEU A 27 2.64 -11.52 4.46
C LEU A 27 1.94 -10.17 4.35
N SER A 28 1.44 -9.64 5.48
CA SER A 28 0.87 -8.30 5.56
C SER A 28 1.31 -7.61 6.84
N VAL A 29 1.37 -6.28 6.78
CA VAL A 29 1.37 -5.42 7.94
C VAL A 29 0.55 -4.18 7.63
N THR A 30 -0.38 -3.82 8.52
CA THR A 30 -1.17 -2.59 8.45
C THR A 30 -0.88 -1.73 9.67
N ALA A 31 -0.73 -0.42 9.48
CA ALA A 31 -0.60 0.53 10.56
C ALA A 31 -1.46 1.77 10.33
N ALA A 32 -2.15 2.24 11.38
CA ALA A 32 -3.00 3.43 11.36
C ALA A 32 -3.18 4.01 12.78
N PRO A 33 -3.69 5.24 12.93
CA PRO A 33 -4.14 5.74 14.23
C PRO A 33 -5.28 4.90 14.81
N ASN A 34 -6.17 4.42 13.92
CA ASN A 34 -7.25 3.48 14.24
C ASN A 34 -7.53 2.58 13.04
N LEU A 35 -7.34 1.27 13.19
CA LEU A 35 -7.48 0.30 12.10
C LEU A 35 -8.94 0.15 11.67
N ASN A 36 -9.88 0.18 12.61
CA ASN A 36 -11.30 0.07 12.28
C ASN A 36 -11.73 1.22 11.35
N ASP A 37 -11.35 2.46 11.66
CA ASP A 37 -11.72 3.61 10.85
C ASP A 37 -10.94 3.64 9.53
N PHE A 38 -9.68 3.20 9.52
CA PHE A 38 -8.89 3.03 8.30
C PHE A 38 -9.56 2.06 7.31
N TYR A 39 -10.04 0.90 7.78
CA TYR A 39 -10.66 -0.09 6.90
C TYR A 39 -12.08 0.28 6.43
N ASN A 40 -12.82 1.04 7.25
CA ASN A 40 -14.25 1.27 6.99
C ASN A 40 -14.55 2.69 6.50
N THR A 41 -13.54 3.59 6.42
CA THR A 41 -13.74 4.99 6.04
C THR A 41 -12.57 5.55 5.24
N TRP A 42 -12.82 6.65 4.54
CA TRP A 42 -11.80 7.42 3.83
C TRP A 42 -11.19 8.55 4.70
N GLY A 43 -11.57 8.66 5.97
CA GLY A 43 -11.23 9.79 6.85
C GLY A 43 -10.02 9.54 7.77
N THR A 44 -9.49 8.33 7.78
CA THR A 44 -8.38 7.94 8.68
C THR A 44 -7.15 7.57 7.84
N PRO A 45 -5.98 8.18 8.07
CA PRO A 45 -4.77 7.81 7.34
C PRO A 45 -4.25 6.45 7.78
N GLY A 46 -3.44 5.82 6.94
CA GLY A 46 -2.81 4.56 7.27
C GLY A 46 -2.12 3.93 6.07
N VAL A 47 -1.44 2.81 6.32
CA VAL A 47 -0.76 2.00 5.32
C VAL A 47 -1.06 0.54 5.50
N THR A 48 -1.19 -0.18 4.40
CA THR A 48 -1.04 -1.63 4.35
C THR A 48 0.13 -1.96 3.43
N PHE A 49 1.06 -2.79 3.90
CA PHE A 49 2.16 -3.34 3.12
C PHE A 49 2.02 -4.87 3.05
N ASN A 50 1.76 -5.38 1.85
CA ASN A 50 1.65 -6.79 1.56
C ASN A 50 2.84 -7.27 0.71
N THR A 51 3.21 -8.54 0.87
CA THR A 51 4.11 -9.21 -0.08
C THR A 51 3.62 -10.61 -0.41
N THR A 52 3.77 -11.04 -1.65
CA THR A 52 3.41 -12.38 -2.12
C THR A 52 4.37 -12.89 -3.19
N ASP A 53 4.71 -14.16 -3.11
CA ASP A 53 5.39 -14.95 -4.14
C ASP A 53 4.44 -15.97 -4.80
N GLN A 54 3.14 -15.91 -4.45
CA GLN A 54 2.14 -16.91 -4.85
C GLN A 54 1.27 -16.45 -6.04
N LEU A 55 1.32 -15.17 -6.39
CA LEU A 55 0.58 -14.59 -7.51
C LEU A 55 1.46 -14.54 -8.76
N ASP A 56 0.93 -15.04 -9.88
CA ASP A 56 1.55 -14.94 -11.20
C ASP A 56 1.03 -13.69 -11.92
N PHE A 57 1.34 -12.51 -11.35
CA PHE A 57 0.98 -11.21 -11.91
C PHE A 57 2.24 -10.40 -12.22
N THR A 58 2.16 -9.61 -13.29
CA THR A 58 3.05 -8.47 -13.50
C THR A 58 2.67 -7.30 -12.58
N VAL A 59 3.58 -6.32 -12.45
CA VAL A 59 3.31 -5.06 -11.73
C VAL A 59 2.02 -4.38 -12.22
N ASP A 60 1.82 -4.30 -13.54
CA ASP A 60 0.62 -3.67 -14.12
C ASP A 60 -0.64 -4.50 -13.85
N GLU A 61 -0.59 -5.82 -13.95
CA GLU A 61 -1.75 -6.69 -13.68
C GLU A 61 -2.18 -6.63 -12.21
N LEU A 62 -1.24 -6.56 -11.28
CA LEU A 62 -1.58 -6.41 -9.86
C LEU A 62 -2.16 -5.03 -9.56
N LEU A 63 -1.62 -3.94 -10.15
CA LEU A 63 -2.24 -2.62 -10.01
C LEU A 63 -3.66 -2.57 -10.59
N ASP A 64 -3.87 -3.18 -11.76
CA ASP A 64 -5.19 -3.25 -12.42
C ASP A 64 -6.19 -4.09 -11.60
N ALA A 65 -5.72 -5.08 -10.84
CA ALA A 65 -6.55 -5.87 -9.93
C ALA A 65 -7.01 -5.06 -8.69
N PHE A 66 -6.28 -4.01 -8.32
CA PHE A 66 -6.59 -3.11 -7.21
C PHE A 66 -7.30 -1.84 -7.71
N ASP A 67 -8.48 -2.03 -8.31
CA ASP A 67 -9.34 -0.94 -8.79
C ASP A 67 -10.19 -0.33 -7.67
N PHE A 68 -10.07 0.99 -7.48
CA PHE A 68 -10.83 1.77 -6.51
C PHE A 68 -11.80 2.76 -7.18
N SER A 69 -12.09 2.58 -8.47
CA SER A 69 -12.94 3.50 -9.25
C SER A 69 -14.39 3.63 -8.76
N SER A 70 -14.86 2.70 -7.91
CA SER A 70 -16.18 2.80 -7.27
C SER A 70 -16.28 3.95 -6.26
N ASP A 71 -15.19 4.25 -5.57
CA ASP A 71 -15.15 5.16 -4.44
C ASP A 71 -14.18 6.34 -4.64
N CYS A 72 -13.25 6.20 -5.59
CA CYS A 72 -12.22 7.19 -5.91
C CYS A 72 -12.23 7.56 -7.40
N THR A 73 -11.61 8.68 -7.73
CA THR A 73 -11.34 9.12 -9.11
C THR A 73 -9.90 8.75 -9.50
N PRO A 74 -9.69 7.97 -10.57
CA PRO A 74 -8.34 7.65 -11.04
C PRO A 74 -7.62 8.91 -11.53
N ASN A 75 -6.31 9.00 -11.28
CA ASN A 75 -5.49 10.13 -11.73
C ASN A 75 -4.36 9.68 -12.66
N GLU A 76 -3.22 9.26 -12.09
CA GLU A 76 -2.02 8.91 -12.86
C GLU A 76 -1.40 7.61 -12.36
N ARG A 77 -0.82 6.85 -13.30
CA ARG A 77 0.13 5.76 -13.03
C ARG A 77 1.53 6.27 -13.32
N THR A 78 2.43 6.15 -12.34
CA THR A 78 3.80 6.65 -12.43
C THR A 78 4.81 5.54 -12.16
N GLU A 79 5.92 5.55 -12.89
CA GLU A 79 7.04 4.62 -12.67
C GLU A 79 7.70 4.85 -11.30
N TYR A 80 8.09 3.76 -10.66
CA TYR A 80 8.80 3.73 -9.39
C TYR A 80 10.09 2.93 -9.51
N SER A 81 11.17 3.41 -8.90
CA SER A 81 12.39 2.63 -8.74
C SER A 81 13.25 3.17 -7.61
N ASP A 82 13.90 2.27 -6.88
CA ASP A 82 14.94 2.58 -5.90
C ASP A 82 16.17 1.65 -6.07
N ALA A 83 16.98 1.50 -5.03
CA ALA A 83 18.18 0.65 -5.07
C ALA A 83 17.90 -0.86 -5.06
N VAL A 84 16.68 -1.28 -4.67
CA VAL A 84 16.23 -2.65 -4.44
C VAL A 84 15.09 -3.02 -5.39
N TYR A 85 14.12 -2.11 -5.56
CA TYR A 85 12.84 -2.35 -6.18
C TYR A 85 12.64 -1.55 -7.47
N ALA A 86 11.88 -2.13 -8.41
CA ALA A 86 11.30 -1.42 -9.55
C ALA A 86 9.81 -1.73 -9.61
N GLY A 87 9.00 -0.76 -10.04
CA GLY A 87 7.55 -0.87 -9.96
C GLY A 87 6.82 0.33 -10.52
N LYS A 88 5.56 0.48 -10.14
CA LYS A 88 4.71 1.63 -10.49
C LYS A 88 3.72 1.90 -9.37
N TYR A 89 3.24 3.13 -9.28
CA TYR A 89 2.16 3.47 -8.38
C TYR A 89 1.01 4.18 -9.09
N ASP A 90 -0.20 3.89 -8.65
CA ASP A 90 -1.42 4.60 -9.03
C ASP A 90 -1.82 5.60 -7.95
N VAL A 91 -2.22 6.79 -8.40
CA VAL A 91 -2.83 7.82 -7.55
C VAL A 91 -4.33 7.84 -7.79
N TRP A 92 -5.08 7.62 -6.72
CA TRP A 92 -6.52 7.77 -6.66
C TRP A 92 -6.87 8.99 -5.82
N THR A 93 -7.80 9.80 -6.31
CA THR A 93 -8.17 11.08 -5.70
C THR A 93 -9.64 11.09 -5.32
N ASN A 94 -10.04 12.05 -4.49
CA ASN A 94 -11.43 12.27 -4.09
C ASN A 94 -12.14 11.04 -3.50
N CYS A 95 -11.40 10.20 -2.77
CA CYS A 95 -11.92 8.94 -2.25
C CYS A 95 -13.04 9.18 -1.23
N GLY A 96 -14.17 8.48 -1.40
CA GLY A 96 -15.36 8.65 -0.57
C GLY A 96 -16.04 10.01 -0.72
N GLY A 97 -15.78 10.74 -1.81
CA GLY A 97 -16.27 12.12 -1.99
C GLY A 97 -15.59 13.15 -1.07
N THR A 98 -14.44 12.79 -0.49
CA THR A 98 -13.62 13.67 0.37
C THR A 98 -12.41 14.20 -0.41
N GLY A 99 -11.47 14.88 0.26
CA GLY A 99 -10.17 15.25 -0.33
C GLY A 99 -9.10 14.16 -0.22
N THR A 100 -9.44 12.98 0.31
CA THR A 100 -8.48 11.90 0.56
C THR A 100 -7.89 11.34 -0.73
N LEU A 101 -6.58 11.13 -0.69
CA LEU A 101 -5.82 10.42 -1.71
C LEU A 101 -5.59 8.99 -1.25
N LEU A 102 -5.60 8.06 -2.20
CA LEU A 102 -5.12 6.70 -2.02
C LEU A 102 -3.99 6.48 -3.02
N VAL A 103 -2.83 6.07 -2.53
CA VAL A 103 -1.66 5.74 -3.37
C VAL A 103 -1.43 4.24 -3.27
N VAL A 104 -1.39 3.56 -4.42
CA VAL A 104 -1.21 2.11 -4.52
C VAL A 104 0.08 1.86 -5.30
N LEU A 105 1.13 1.42 -4.62
CA LEU A 105 2.42 1.06 -5.21
C LEU A 105 2.51 -0.46 -5.34
N VAL A 106 2.88 -0.94 -6.53
CA VAL A 106 3.35 -2.31 -6.73
C VAL A 106 4.80 -2.27 -7.19
N ALA A 107 5.66 -3.03 -6.53
CA ALA A 107 7.06 -3.13 -6.89
C ALA A 107 7.61 -4.54 -6.65
N GLU A 108 8.71 -4.87 -7.33
CA GLU A 108 9.38 -6.17 -7.23
C GLU A 108 10.91 -5.97 -7.19
N PRO A 109 11.65 -6.86 -6.52
CA PRO A 109 13.11 -6.85 -6.56
C PRO A 109 13.62 -7.24 -7.95
N SER A 110 14.90 -6.96 -8.23
CA SER A 110 15.51 -7.26 -9.54
C SER A 110 15.51 -8.75 -9.94
N ASP A 111 15.37 -9.65 -8.97
CA ASP A 111 15.27 -11.09 -9.20
C ASP A 111 13.83 -11.60 -9.34
N GLN A 112 12.83 -10.70 -9.24
CA GLN A 112 11.39 -10.98 -9.37
C GLN A 112 10.91 -12.07 -8.41
N SER A 113 11.53 -12.16 -7.22
CA SER A 113 11.24 -13.21 -6.25
C SER A 113 9.88 -13.04 -5.54
N TYR A 114 9.29 -11.84 -5.54
CA TYR A 114 7.97 -11.55 -4.97
C TYR A 114 7.44 -10.20 -5.47
N LEU A 115 6.14 -9.98 -5.33
CA LEU A 115 5.50 -8.68 -5.48
C LEU A 115 5.31 -8.04 -4.10
N ALA A 116 5.66 -6.77 -3.99
CA ALA A 116 5.33 -5.88 -2.88
C ALA A 116 4.16 -4.98 -3.31
N LEU A 117 3.11 -4.92 -2.48
CA LEU A 117 1.96 -4.05 -2.66
C LEU A 117 1.82 -3.14 -1.43
N ILE A 118 1.93 -1.83 -1.64
CA ILE A 118 1.80 -0.82 -0.60
C ILE A 118 0.60 0.07 -0.93
N THR A 119 -0.35 0.15 -0.01
CA THR A 119 -1.53 1.00 -0.13
C THR A 119 -1.53 2.03 0.98
N VAL A 120 -1.51 3.32 0.64
CA VAL A 120 -1.42 4.43 1.61
C VAL A 120 -2.61 5.38 1.45
N GLN A 121 -3.34 5.61 2.54
CA GLN A 121 -4.43 6.59 2.59
C GLN A 121 -3.92 7.90 3.17
N VAL A 122 -3.92 8.96 2.34
CA VAL A 122 -3.44 10.31 2.69
C VAL A 122 -4.63 11.24 2.81
N VAL A 123 -4.99 11.58 4.05
CA VAL A 123 -6.19 12.38 4.37
C VAL A 123 -5.92 13.89 4.38
N THR A 124 -4.66 14.27 4.61
CA THR A 124 -4.21 15.68 4.65
C THR A 124 -2.87 15.81 3.95
N ASP A 125 -2.52 17.02 3.50
CA ASP A 125 -1.23 17.28 2.86
C ASP A 125 -0.02 16.89 3.75
N ALA A 126 -0.16 16.96 5.07
CA ALA A 126 0.86 16.50 6.01
C ALA A 126 1.12 14.98 5.93
N GLY A 127 0.17 14.21 5.41
CA GLY A 127 0.33 12.79 5.17
C GLY A 127 1.24 12.46 3.97
N LEU A 128 1.64 13.45 3.15
CA LEU A 128 2.59 13.24 2.07
C LEU A 128 4.00 12.94 2.60
N ASP A 129 4.39 13.52 3.74
CA ASP A 129 5.67 13.19 4.40
C ASP A 129 5.68 11.74 4.91
N ALA A 130 4.53 11.26 5.38
CA ALA A 130 4.37 9.86 5.78
C ALA A 130 4.47 8.93 4.58
N LEU A 131 3.84 9.27 3.45
CA LEU A 131 3.95 8.52 2.19
C LEU A 131 5.42 8.41 1.73
N ASP A 132 6.16 9.53 1.70
CA ASP A 132 7.57 9.53 1.32
C ASP A 132 8.42 8.66 2.25
N THR A 133 8.18 8.77 3.57
CA THR A 133 8.87 7.93 4.56
C THR A 133 8.60 6.44 4.32
N ILE A 134 7.34 6.06 4.08
CA ILE A 134 6.95 4.67 3.80
C ILE A 134 7.66 4.16 2.55
N PHE A 135 7.62 4.91 1.45
CA PHE A 135 8.24 4.50 0.18
C PHE A 135 9.76 4.36 0.32
N ASN A 136 10.40 5.15 1.17
CA ASN A 136 11.85 5.08 1.39
C ASN A 136 12.29 3.98 2.38
N THR A 137 11.36 3.35 3.11
CA THR A 137 11.70 2.46 4.23
C THR A 137 11.07 1.07 4.17
N PHE A 138 10.10 0.84 3.28
CA PHE A 138 9.53 -0.49 3.12
C PHE A 138 10.60 -1.49 2.65
N ILE A 139 10.67 -2.62 3.33
CA ILE A 139 11.61 -3.69 2.98
C ILE A 139 11.07 -5.04 3.47
N LEU A 140 11.30 -6.08 2.67
CA LEU A 140 11.22 -7.47 3.11
C LEU A 140 12.62 -8.00 3.38
N SER A 141 12.99 -8.16 4.65
CA SER A 141 14.27 -8.76 5.04
C SER A 141 14.12 -10.27 5.24
N GLN A 142 15.18 -11.05 4.99
CA GLN A 142 15.23 -12.47 5.40
C GLN A 142 15.49 -12.60 6.90
#